data_AF-A0A0B0MZX3-F1
#
_entry.id   AF-A0A0B0MZX3-F1
#
_cell.length_a   1.000
_cell.length_b   1.000
_cell.length_c   1.000
_cell.angle_alpha   90.00
_cell.angle_beta   90.00
_cell.angle_gamma   90.00
#
_symmetry.space_group_name_H-M   'P 1'
#
loop_
_entity.id
_entity.type
_entity.pdbx_description
1 polymer ?
#
loop_
_entity_poly.entity_id
_entity_poly.type
_entity_poly.pdbx_seq_one_letter_code
_entity_poly.pdbx_strand_id
1 'polypeptide(L)'
;MAILAITARTVRLSGRLSLTHFTISSLRLAVALLSRSRRLELTDTLTILIIGVMFLRRLAVIVPRSTRFFSSKGSLDLGSTIAELNKEMESVFGEPPPEGLANSGNRSCMAQDAHHNAHVILGSTNDKFAAQELSSISHHLGENKPGLSHVGSTGKAQMVDVSPKENSSRTAIASCKVVLGKKVFDLVLANQMAKGDVLTVAKIAGINGAKHTSTLIPLCHNITLAHVRVDLRLNPEDFSVEIEGEAASTGKTGVEMEAMTAVSIAGLTVYDMCKAASKDIQVTDIRLERKTGGKTGYWCREE
;
A
#
# COMPACT_ATOMS: atom_id res chain seq x y z
N MET A 1 -6.82 47.15 29.53
CA MET A 1 -5.42 47.35 29.99
C MET A 1 -4.95 46.31 31.02
N ALA A 2 -5.81 45.81 31.92
CA ALA A 2 -5.42 44.75 32.87
C ALA A 2 -5.09 43.39 32.22
N ILE A 3 -5.81 42.99 31.16
CA ILE A 3 -5.60 41.69 30.49
C ILE A 3 -4.26 41.65 29.73
N LEU A 4 -3.87 42.73 29.06
CA LEU A 4 -2.60 42.81 28.30
C LEU A 4 -1.37 42.76 29.22
N ALA A 5 -1.48 43.34 30.43
CA ALA A 5 -0.43 43.27 31.44
C ALA A 5 -0.27 41.86 32.05
N ILE A 6 -1.35 41.06 32.06
CA ILE A 6 -1.34 39.68 32.56
C ILE A 6 -0.69 38.74 31.54
N THR A 7 -0.98 38.91 30.24
CA THR A 7 -0.35 38.12 29.15
C THR A 7 1.16 38.31 29.08
N ALA A 8 1.64 39.55 29.32
CA ALA A 8 3.07 39.83 29.34
C ALA A 8 3.80 39.20 30.55
N ARG A 9 3.11 39.07 31.69
CA ARG A 9 3.68 38.46 32.91
C ARG A 9 3.70 36.94 32.84
N THR A 10 2.72 36.30 32.19
CA THR A 10 2.72 34.85 31.94
C THR A 10 3.78 34.42 30.94
N VAL A 11 4.06 35.22 29.90
CA VAL A 11 5.15 34.92 28.96
C VAL A 11 6.52 35.09 29.61
N ARG A 12 6.72 36.04 30.54
CA ARG A 12 8.01 36.23 31.22
C ARG A 12 8.34 35.17 32.28
N LEU A 13 7.34 34.44 32.78
CA LEU A 13 7.51 33.32 33.73
C LEU A 13 7.71 31.96 33.03
N SER A 14 7.57 31.89 31.69
CA SER A 14 7.72 30.67 30.89
C SER A 14 9.16 30.14 30.81
N GLY A 15 10.15 30.88 31.31
CA GLY A 15 11.56 30.52 31.20
C GLY A 15 12.11 29.56 32.25
N ARG A 16 11.40 29.25 33.36
CA ARG A 16 12.04 28.52 34.48
C ARG A 16 11.20 27.54 35.34
N LEU A 17 9.96 27.16 35.01
CA LEU A 17 9.17 26.28 35.89
C LEU A 17 8.47 25.11 35.16
N SER A 18 8.54 23.92 35.78
CA SER A 18 8.01 22.63 35.33
C SER A 18 6.51 22.67 34.95
N LEU A 19 6.17 21.99 33.84
CA LEU A 19 4.83 21.90 33.22
C LEU A 19 3.70 21.47 34.16
N THR A 20 3.99 20.79 35.27
CA THR A 20 2.96 20.26 36.18
C THR A 20 2.29 21.35 37.01
N HIS A 21 3.01 22.39 37.43
CA HIS A 21 2.46 23.49 38.23
C HIS A 21 1.54 24.42 37.42
N PHE A 22 1.71 24.48 36.10
CA PHE A 22 0.93 25.34 35.21
C PHE A 22 -0.53 24.88 35.06
N THR A 23 -0.75 23.56 35.13
CA THR A 23 -2.06 22.93 34.91
C THR A 23 -3.05 23.18 36.06
N ILE A 24 -2.60 23.08 37.31
CA ILE A 24 -3.47 23.20 38.49
C ILE A 24 -3.85 24.67 38.76
N SER A 25 -2.91 25.60 38.54
CA SER A 25 -3.14 27.03 38.77
C SER A 25 -4.12 27.63 37.76
N SER A 26 -4.02 27.22 36.49
CA SER A 26 -4.91 27.68 35.41
C SER A 26 -6.34 27.18 35.59
N LEU A 27 -6.51 25.93 36.04
CA LEU A 27 -7.83 25.33 36.28
C LEU A 27 -8.52 25.98 37.49
N ARG A 28 -7.77 26.28 38.57
CA ARG A 28 -8.31 27.01 39.73
C ARG A 28 -8.73 28.43 39.38
N LEU A 29 -7.99 29.13 38.50
CA LEU A 29 -8.34 30.47 38.05
C LEU A 29 -9.60 30.47 37.17
N ALA A 30 -9.73 29.49 36.26
CA ALA A 30 -10.92 29.33 35.44
C ALA A 30 -12.18 29.04 36.28
N VAL A 31 -12.06 28.17 37.29
CA VAL A 31 -13.17 27.86 38.22
C VAL A 31 -13.52 29.06 39.11
N ALA A 32 -12.53 29.84 39.57
CA ALA A 32 -12.77 31.07 40.35
C ALA A 32 -13.42 32.20 39.53
N LEU A 33 -13.15 32.27 38.22
CA LEU A 33 -13.81 33.20 37.30
C LEU A 33 -15.25 32.79 37.01
N LEU A 34 -15.51 31.48 36.89
CA LEU A 34 -16.86 30.93 36.76
C LEU A 34 -17.71 31.15 38.02
N SER A 35 -17.12 31.13 39.23
CA SER A 35 -17.87 31.31 40.48
C SER A 35 -18.18 32.77 40.84
N ARG A 36 -17.56 33.75 40.17
CA ARG A 36 -17.67 35.18 40.54
C ARG A 36 -18.47 36.03 39.54
N SER A 37 -18.85 35.48 38.39
CA SER A 37 -19.56 36.24 37.35
C SER A 37 -21.06 35.92 37.35
N ARG A 38 -21.89 36.83 37.91
CA ARG A 38 -23.37 36.73 37.86
C ARG A 38 -24.01 37.35 36.61
N ARG A 39 -23.23 37.74 35.61
CA ARG A 39 -23.73 38.12 34.26
C ARG A 39 -22.66 37.74 33.24
N LEU A 40 -22.84 36.60 32.58
CA LEU A 40 -22.07 36.22 31.41
C LEU A 40 -22.94 36.51 30.18
N GLU A 41 -22.44 37.34 29.27
CA GLU A 41 -23.07 37.56 27.98
C GLU A 41 -22.91 36.30 27.10
N LEU A 42 -23.78 36.13 26.10
CA LEU A 42 -23.87 34.92 25.25
C LEU A 42 -22.55 34.58 24.52
N THR A 43 -21.68 35.57 24.31
CA THR A 43 -20.37 35.46 23.68
C THR A 43 -19.32 34.79 24.58
N ASP A 44 -19.40 35.00 25.90
CA ASP A 44 -18.45 34.43 26.86
C ASP A 44 -18.67 32.92 27.05
N THR A 45 -19.94 32.49 27.04
CA THR A 45 -20.31 31.08 27.13
C THR A 45 -19.90 30.28 25.89
N LEU A 46 -20.03 30.87 24.70
CA LEU A 46 -19.59 30.22 23.46
C LEU A 46 -18.07 30.05 23.41
N THR A 47 -17.31 31.03 23.88
CA THR A 47 -15.85 30.97 23.91
C THR A 47 -15.35 29.90 24.89
N ILE A 48 -15.97 29.79 26.07
CA ILE A 48 -15.67 28.75 27.06
C ILE A 48 -16.04 27.35 26.51
N LEU A 49 -17.15 27.22 25.80
CA LEU A 49 -17.57 25.97 25.17
C LEU A 49 -16.59 25.53 24.07
N ILE A 50 -16.14 26.45 23.21
CA ILE A 50 -15.17 26.15 22.15
C ILE A 50 -13.84 25.69 22.75
N ILE A 51 -13.33 26.39 23.77
CA ILE A 51 -12.09 26.02 24.46
C ILE A 51 -12.25 24.65 25.14
N GLY A 52 -13.40 24.40 25.77
CA GLY A 52 -13.71 23.11 26.40
C GLY A 52 -13.76 21.95 25.40
N VAL A 53 -14.43 22.12 24.26
CA VAL A 53 -14.53 21.10 23.20
C VAL A 53 -13.17 20.83 22.56
N MET A 54 -12.35 21.86 22.35
CA MET A 54 -10.97 21.70 21.87
C MET A 54 -10.08 20.96 22.88
N PHE A 55 -10.30 21.17 24.18
CA PHE A 55 -9.57 20.47 25.24
C PHE A 55 -10.00 19.00 25.38
N LEU A 56 -11.29 18.69 25.28
CA LEU A 56 -11.80 17.31 25.27
C LEU A 56 -11.30 16.52 24.05
N ARG A 57 -11.21 17.15 22.88
CA ARG A 57 -10.64 16.52 21.67
C ARG A 57 -9.14 16.21 21.82
N ARG A 58 -8.38 17.01 22.57
CA ARG A 58 -6.97 16.73 22.86
C ARG A 58 -6.76 15.65 23.91
N LEU A 59 -7.66 15.52 24.89
CA LEU A 59 -7.60 14.44 25.89
C LEU A 59 -8.01 13.08 25.31
N ALA A 60 -8.94 13.04 24.35
CA ALA A 60 -9.36 11.80 23.70
C ALA A 60 -8.26 11.12 22.85
N VAL A 61 -7.19 11.83 22.52
CA VAL A 61 -6.02 11.31 21.76
C VAL A 61 -4.95 10.71 22.69
N ILE A 62 -5.06 10.87 24.01
CA ILE A 62 -4.08 10.38 25.00
C ILE A 62 -4.63 9.16 25.76
N VAL A 63 -5.43 8.32 25.11
CA VAL A 63 -5.77 6.99 25.63
C VAL A 63 -5.26 5.94 24.65
N PRO A 64 -4.08 5.36 24.87
CA PRO A 64 -3.66 4.19 24.12
C PRO A 64 -4.53 3.00 24.55
N ARG A 65 -5.44 2.58 23.68
CA ARG A 65 -6.13 1.29 23.84
C ARG A 65 -5.26 0.19 23.21
N SER A 66 -4.14 -0.09 23.87
CA SER A 66 -3.34 -1.28 23.62
C SER A 66 -3.28 -2.09 24.91
N THR A 67 -3.96 -3.22 24.92
CA THR A 67 -3.78 -4.26 25.93
C THR A 67 -3.52 -5.57 25.22
N ARG A 68 -2.25 -5.86 24.94
CA ARG A 68 -1.70 -7.19 25.19
C ARG A 68 -0.35 -7.03 25.87
N PHE A 69 -0.29 -7.61 27.06
CA PHE A 69 0.84 -7.63 27.97
C PHE A 69 1.99 -8.44 27.34
N PHE A 70 3.16 -7.83 27.20
CA PHE A 70 4.41 -8.59 27.15
C PHE A 70 4.90 -8.77 28.59
N SER A 71 4.78 -9.99 29.10
CA SER A 71 5.46 -10.40 30.32
C SER A 71 6.78 -11.05 29.92
N SER A 72 7.88 -10.41 30.31
CA SER A 72 9.23 -10.93 30.15
C SER A 72 9.52 -11.94 31.25
N LYS A 73 9.84 -13.18 30.86
CA LYS A 73 10.75 -14.07 31.58
C LYS A 73 11.22 -15.20 30.66
N GLY A 74 12.51 -15.16 30.31
CA GLY A 74 13.40 -16.32 30.13
C GLY A 74 13.15 -17.28 28.96
N SER A 75 14.15 -17.35 28.06
CA SER A 75 14.31 -18.25 26.91
C SER A 75 13.29 -18.09 25.76
N LEU A 76 13.80 -17.64 24.62
CA LEU A 76 13.07 -17.52 23.34
C LEU A 76 12.74 -18.94 22.83
N ASP A 77 11.55 -19.44 23.15
CA ASP A 77 10.99 -20.60 22.45
C ASP A 77 10.44 -20.13 21.09
N LEU A 78 11.34 -20.00 20.12
CA LEU A 78 11.03 -19.63 18.74
C LEU A 78 9.97 -20.59 18.14
N GLY A 79 9.90 -21.83 18.64
CA GLY A 79 8.94 -22.83 18.19
C GLY A 79 7.49 -22.43 18.47
N SER A 80 7.20 -21.84 19.63
CA SER A 80 5.83 -21.45 19.99
C SER A 80 5.35 -20.26 19.16
N THR A 81 6.24 -19.29 18.87
CA THR A 81 5.90 -18.12 18.04
C THR A 81 5.69 -18.51 16.58
N ILE A 82 6.49 -19.44 16.04
CA ILE A 82 6.30 -19.96 14.68
C ILE A 82 4.98 -20.73 14.59
N ALA A 83 4.65 -21.55 15.59
CA ALA A 83 3.38 -22.29 15.61
C ALA A 83 2.17 -21.36 15.71
N GLU A 84 2.25 -20.29 16.51
CA GLU A 84 1.19 -19.29 16.63
C GLU A 84 1.00 -18.52 15.32
N LEU A 85 2.10 -18.17 14.63
CA LEU A 85 2.06 -17.52 13.32
C LEU A 85 1.48 -18.43 12.23
N ASN A 86 1.87 -19.70 12.20
CA ASN A 86 1.34 -20.68 11.25
C ASN A 86 -0.15 -20.90 11.45
N LYS A 87 -0.62 -20.93 12.71
CA LYS A 87 -2.04 -21.04 13.03
C LYS A 87 -2.83 -19.80 12.61
N GLU A 88 -2.25 -18.60 12.72
CA GLU A 88 -2.86 -17.39 12.17
C GLU A 88 -2.88 -17.42 10.63
N MET A 89 -1.82 -17.91 9.99
CA MET A 89 -1.76 -18.04 8.53
C MET A 89 -2.77 -19.08 8.00
N GLU A 90 -2.95 -20.20 8.68
CA GLU A 90 -3.99 -21.21 8.37
C GLU A 90 -5.40 -20.64 8.53
N SER A 91 -5.62 -19.79 9.54
CA SER A 91 -6.90 -19.09 9.74
C SER A 91 -7.24 -18.11 8.62
N VAL A 92 -6.25 -17.56 7.93
CA VAL A 92 -6.46 -16.54 6.88
C VAL A 92 -6.47 -17.15 5.48
N PHE A 93 -5.66 -18.19 5.24
CA PHE A 93 -5.41 -18.74 3.90
C PHE A 93 -5.87 -20.20 3.73
N GLY A 94 -6.32 -20.88 4.79
CA GLY A 94 -6.65 -22.31 4.78
C GLY A 94 -5.41 -23.21 4.96
N GLU A 95 -5.61 -24.53 5.10
CA GLU A 95 -4.50 -25.47 5.24
C GLU A 95 -3.70 -25.62 3.93
N PRO A 96 -2.36 -25.70 3.99
CA PRO A 96 -1.54 -26.00 2.83
C PRO A 96 -1.86 -27.41 2.28
N PRO A 97 -1.76 -27.64 0.97
CA PRO A 97 -2.00 -28.96 0.39
C PRO A 97 -1.02 -29.99 0.99
N PRO A 98 -1.47 -31.22 1.29
CA PRO A 98 -0.65 -32.21 1.99
C PRO A 98 0.60 -32.55 1.17
N GLU A 99 1.77 -32.36 1.78
CA GLU A 99 3.06 -32.74 1.21
C GLU A 99 3.12 -34.26 1.03
N GLY A 100 3.09 -34.71 -0.22
CA GLY A 100 3.43 -36.07 -0.60
C GLY A 100 4.95 -36.27 -0.57
N LEU A 101 5.37 -37.24 0.23
CA LEU A 101 6.72 -37.82 0.36
C LEU A 101 7.74 -37.05 1.23
N ALA A 102 7.66 -37.31 2.53
CA ALA A 102 8.85 -37.45 3.37
C ALA A 102 8.74 -38.72 4.23
N ASN A 103 9.46 -39.78 3.83
CA ASN A 103 10.21 -40.66 4.74
C ASN A 103 10.93 -41.76 3.95
N SER A 104 12.24 -41.85 4.11
CA SER A 104 12.84 -43.03 4.75
C SER A 104 14.35 -42.83 4.95
N GLY A 105 14.76 -42.76 6.21
CA GLY A 105 16.12 -43.05 6.62
C GLY A 105 16.29 -44.56 6.86
N ASN A 106 17.39 -45.10 6.33
CA ASN A 106 18.09 -46.35 6.70
C ASN A 106 17.29 -47.65 6.90
N ARG A 107 17.47 -48.59 5.95
CA ARG A 107 17.90 -49.99 6.21
C ARG A 107 18.46 -50.65 4.94
N SER A 108 19.63 -51.23 5.09
CA SER A 108 20.33 -52.13 4.17
C SER A 108 19.68 -53.53 4.11
N CYS A 109 19.61 -54.15 2.92
CA CYS A 109 19.91 -55.58 2.69
C CYS A 109 19.73 -55.95 1.20
N MET A 110 20.52 -56.92 0.76
CA MET A 110 20.71 -57.32 -0.63
C MET A 110 19.62 -58.25 -1.18
N ALA A 111 19.59 -58.33 -2.51
CA ALA A 111 19.43 -59.53 -3.34
C ALA A 111 18.07 -59.78 -4.02
N GLN A 112 18.20 -59.93 -5.35
CA GLN A 112 17.58 -60.91 -6.26
C GLN A 112 16.56 -60.43 -7.30
N ASP A 113 16.99 -60.73 -8.54
CA ASP A 113 16.30 -60.71 -9.81
C ASP A 113 15.03 -61.57 -9.87
N ALA A 114 14.31 -61.34 -10.96
CA ALA A 114 13.49 -62.28 -11.71
C ALA A 114 11.96 -62.17 -11.54
N HIS A 115 11.39 -61.52 -12.55
CA HIS A 115 10.41 -62.11 -13.47
C HIS A 115 8.94 -62.30 -13.04
N HIS A 116 8.12 -61.67 -13.88
CA HIS A 116 6.79 -62.07 -14.37
C HIS A 116 5.54 -61.61 -13.61
N ASN A 117 5.09 -60.43 -14.03
CA ASN A 117 3.70 -60.12 -14.40
C ASN A 117 3.00 -61.27 -15.13
N ALA A 118 1.68 -61.43 -14.91
CA ALA A 118 0.69 -61.36 -15.99
C ALA A 118 -0.75 -61.47 -15.48
N HIS A 119 -1.56 -60.43 -15.73
CA HIS A 119 -2.85 -60.54 -16.44
C HIS A 119 -3.29 -59.11 -16.86
N VAL A 120 -3.04 -58.64 -18.10
CA VAL A 120 -3.84 -58.82 -19.36
C VAL A 120 -5.17 -58.03 -19.24
N ILE A 121 -5.56 -57.07 -20.11
CA ILE A 121 -5.65 -57.03 -21.60
C ILE A 121 -5.67 -55.56 -22.09
N LEU A 122 -4.95 -55.23 -23.18
CA LEU A 122 -5.42 -54.38 -24.29
C LEU A 122 -4.43 -54.49 -25.47
N GLY A 123 -4.89 -55.13 -26.56
CA GLY A 123 -4.13 -55.30 -27.82
C GLY A 123 -3.87 -53.95 -28.50
N SER A 124 -2.65 -53.69 -28.96
CA SER A 124 -2.05 -54.10 -30.24
C SER A 124 -2.46 -53.20 -31.41
N THR A 125 -1.59 -52.24 -31.78
CA THR A 125 -0.75 -52.32 -33.00
C THR A 125 0.26 -51.15 -33.06
N ASN A 126 1.56 -51.51 -33.07
CA ASN A 126 2.71 -50.86 -33.70
C ASN A 126 3.04 -49.37 -33.45
N ASP A 127 3.70 -49.11 -32.31
CA ASP A 127 4.57 -47.95 -32.11
C ASP A 127 6.03 -48.28 -32.42
N LYS A 128 6.52 -47.78 -33.56
CA LYS A 128 7.96 -47.56 -33.82
C LYS A 128 8.26 -46.10 -34.22
N PHE A 129 7.37 -45.17 -33.87
CA PHE A 129 7.57 -43.73 -34.15
C PHE A 129 7.72 -42.85 -32.91
N ALA A 130 7.45 -43.37 -31.69
CA ALA A 130 7.40 -42.54 -30.48
C ALA A 130 8.70 -42.44 -29.66
N ALA A 131 9.79 -43.09 -30.08
CA ALA A 131 11.06 -43.08 -29.33
C ALA A 131 12.07 -42.02 -29.83
N GLN A 132 11.77 -41.31 -30.93
CA GLN A 132 12.66 -40.31 -31.51
C GLN A 132 12.18 -38.86 -31.30
N GLU A 133 10.91 -38.66 -30.90
CA GLU A 133 10.37 -37.34 -30.54
C GLU A 133 10.74 -36.89 -29.12
N LEU A 134 10.93 -37.80 -28.17
CA LEU A 134 11.25 -37.43 -26.79
C LEU A 134 12.71 -36.97 -26.59
N SER A 135 13.64 -37.37 -27.46
CA SER A 135 15.02 -36.87 -27.44
C SER A 135 15.21 -35.57 -28.23
N SER A 136 14.29 -35.26 -29.15
CA SER A 136 14.32 -34.04 -29.97
C SER A 136 13.58 -32.85 -29.33
N ILE A 137 12.70 -33.09 -28.35
CA ILE A 137 12.10 -32.03 -27.51
C ILE A 137 13.11 -31.45 -26.50
N SER A 138 14.05 -32.24 -26.01
CA SER A 138 15.09 -31.81 -25.07
C SER A 138 16.20 -30.94 -25.67
N HIS A 139 16.34 -30.93 -27.01
CA HIS A 139 17.40 -30.18 -27.71
C HIS A 139 16.93 -28.87 -28.37
N HIS A 140 15.64 -28.51 -28.27
CA HIS A 140 15.09 -27.27 -28.86
C HIS A 140 14.62 -26.22 -27.84
N LEU A 141 14.95 -26.35 -26.55
CA LEU A 141 14.69 -25.32 -25.52
C LEU A 141 15.88 -24.35 -25.33
N GLY A 142 16.75 -24.26 -26.32
CA GLY A 142 17.85 -23.30 -26.38
C GLY A 142 17.55 -22.10 -27.26
N GLU A 143 16.37 -21.47 -27.17
CA GLU A 143 16.12 -20.18 -27.84
C GLU A 143 15.01 -19.39 -27.10
N ASN A 144 15.40 -18.21 -26.60
CA ASN A 144 14.60 -17.13 -25.99
C ASN A 144 13.10 -17.38 -25.69
N LYS A 145 12.79 -18.02 -24.56
CA LYS A 145 11.50 -17.79 -23.87
C LYS A 145 11.63 -16.57 -22.95
N PRO A 146 10.70 -15.60 -22.97
CA PRO A 146 10.67 -14.54 -21.97
C PRO A 146 10.38 -15.17 -20.59
N GLY A 147 11.44 -15.44 -19.84
CA GLY A 147 11.33 -15.99 -18.50
C GLY A 147 10.61 -15.01 -17.58
N LEU A 148 9.68 -15.52 -16.76
CA LEU A 148 9.04 -14.75 -15.70
C LEU A 148 10.15 -14.28 -14.73
N SER A 149 10.43 -12.98 -14.69
CA SER A 149 11.54 -12.45 -13.89
C SER A 149 11.29 -12.56 -12.38
N HIS A 150 10.04 -12.64 -11.93
CA HIS A 150 9.68 -12.66 -10.52
C HIS A 150 9.49 -14.07 -9.92
N VAL A 151 9.90 -15.11 -10.66
CA VAL A 151 9.79 -16.51 -10.24
C VAL A 151 11.19 -17.11 -10.19
N GLY A 152 11.61 -17.60 -9.03
CA GLY A 152 12.87 -18.30 -8.86
C GLY A 152 12.87 -19.67 -9.56
N SER A 153 14.04 -20.32 -9.63
CA SER A 153 14.21 -21.64 -10.26
C SER A 153 13.34 -22.76 -9.66
N THR A 154 12.77 -22.53 -8.49
CA THR A 154 11.87 -23.45 -7.76
C THR A 154 10.38 -23.12 -7.91
N GLY A 155 10.02 -22.12 -8.71
CA GLY A 155 8.62 -21.67 -8.86
C GLY A 155 8.14 -20.71 -7.77
N LYS A 156 8.98 -20.35 -6.80
CA LYS A 156 8.64 -19.41 -5.70
C LYS A 156 8.82 -17.95 -6.13
N ALA A 157 7.95 -17.07 -5.62
CA ALA A 157 8.05 -15.62 -5.82
C ALA A 157 9.38 -15.08 -5.26
N GLN A 158 10.13 -14.36 -6.09
CA GLN A 158 11.43 -13.80 -5.70
C GLN A 158 11.62 -12.41 -6.31
N MET A 159 12.14 -11.48 -5.52
CA MET A 159 12.57 -10.17 -6.03
C MET A 159 13.81 -10.34 -6.91
N VAL A 160 13.77 -9.79 -8.12
CA VAL A 160 14.88 -9.88 -9.08
C VAL A 160 16.13 -9.21 -8.51
N ASP A 161 17.28 -9.87 -8.55
CA ASP A 161 18.55 -9.18 -8.26
C ASP A 161 18.88 -8.21 -9.40
N VAL A 162 18.97 -6.92 -9.07
CA VAL A 162 19.33 -5.84 -10.00
C VAL A 162 20.74 -5.33 -9.75
N SER A 163 21.47 -5.86 -8.76
CA SER A 163 22.83 -5.45 -8.41
C SER A 163 23.81 -5.41 -9.60
N PRO A 164 23.76 -6.31 -10.59
CA PRO A 164 24.69 -6.30 -11.73
C PRO A 164 24.31 -5.29 -12.83
N LYS A 165 23.14 -4.65 -12.73
CA LYS A 165 22.67 -3.70 -13.75
C LYS A 165 23.30 -2.31 -13.54
N GLU A 166 23.56 -1.62 -14.64
CA GLU A 166 24.02 -0.23 -14.62
C GLU A 166 22.89 0.76 -14.28
N ASN A 167 23.28 1.88 -13.69
CA ASN A 167 22.36 2.99 -13.44
C ASN A 167 22.06 3.73 -14.75
N SER A 168 20.79 4.05 -14.97
CA SER A 168 20.35 4.89 -16.10
C SER A 168 19.21 5.80 -15.67
N SER A 169 19.02 6.92 -16.37
CA SER A 169 17.79 7.73 -16.27
C SER A 169 16.60 6.92 -16.76
N ARG A 170 15.50 6.97 -16.02
CA ARG A 170 14.29 6.19 -16.26
C ARG A 170 13.07 7.02 -15.98
N THR A 171 12.10 6.99 -16.89
CA THR A 171 10.82 7.67 -16.76
C THR A 171 9.71 6.70 -17.13
N ALA A 172 8.58 6.81 -16.44
CA ALA A 172 7.35 6.10 -16.79
C ALA A 172 6.16 7.05 -16.66
N ILE A 173 5.20 6.89 -17.57
CA ILE A 173 3.92 7.60 -17.55
C ILE A 173 2.82 6.55 -17.59
N ALA A 174 1.86 6.70 -16.69
CA ALA A 174 0.65 5.90 -16.61
C ALA A 174 -0.57 6.82 -16.63
N SER A 175 -1.71 6.27 -17.03
CA SER A 175 -2.99 6.95 -16.99
C SER A 175 -4.02 6.11 -16.25
N CYS A 176 -5.09 6.76 -15.79
CA CYS A 176 -6.35 6.11 -15.45
C CYS A 176 -7.51 7.09 -15.64
N LYS A 177 -8.74 6.58 -15.59
CA LYS A 177 -9.96 7.37 -15.69
C LYS A 177 -10.91 7.05 -14.54
N VAL A 178 -11.59 8.08 -14.02
CA VAL A 178 -12.64 7.91 -13.01
C VAL A 178 -13.97 8.41 -13.55
N VAL A 179 -14.87 7.50 -13.91
CA VAL A 179 -16.21 7.84 -14.41
C VAL A 179 -17.11 8.17 -13.23
N LEU A 180 -17.54 9.43 -13.13
CA LEU A 180 -18.31 9.95 -11.99
C LEU A 180 -19.83 9.90 -12.23
N GLY A 181 -20.24 10.09 -13.48
CA GLY A 181 -21.61 10.40 -13.85
C GLY A 181 -21.96 11.88 -13.62
N LYS A 182 -22.91 12.39 -14.42
CA LYS A 182 -23.20 13.82 -14.55
C LYS A 182 -23.40 14.55 -13.21
N LYS A 183 -24.23 13.99 -12.31
CA LYS A 183 -24.53 14.60 -11.01
C LYS A 183 -23.28 14.84 -10.16
N VAL A 184 -22.39 13.84 -10.07
CA VAL A 184 -21.17 13.94 -9.25
C VAL A 184 -20.16 14.83 -9.94
N PHE A 185 -20.04 14.72 -11.27
CA PHE A 185 -19.18 15.58 -12.07
C PHE A 185 -19.50 17.07 -11.87
N ASP A 186 -20.78 17.45 -11.97
CA ASP A 186 -21.23 18.84 -11.78
C ASP A 186 -20.85 19.38 -10.39
N LEU A 187 -20.94 18.55 -9.34
CA LEU A 187 -20.53 18.91 -7.98
C LEU A 187 -19.01 19.08 -7.85
N VAL A 188 -18.21 18.22 -8.49
CA VAL A 188 -16.75 18.33 -8.48
C VAL A 188 -16.31 19.57 -9.26
N LEU A 189 -16.89 19.82 -10.44
CA LEU A 189 -16.61 21.00 -11.26
C LEU A 189 -16.90 22.31 -10.51
N ALA A 190 -18.01 22.35 -9.78
CA ALA A 190 -18.39 23.51 -8.98
C ALA A 190 -17.66 23.60 -7.63
N ASN A 191 -16.78 22.64 -7.30
CA ASN A 191 -16.11 22.49 -6.01
C ASN A 191 -17.08 22.46 -4.81
N GLN A 192 -18.24 21.81 -4.98
CA GLN A 192 -19.32 21.72 -3.99
C GLN A 192 -19.36 20.36 -3.27
N MET A 193 -18.27 19.59 -3.35
CA MET A 193 -18.17 18.34 -2.62
C MET A 193 -18.00 18.59 -1.12
N ALA A 194 -18.80 17.92 -0.30
CA ALA A 194 -18.80 18.11 1.16
C ALA A 194 -17.44 17.85 1.83
N LYS A 195 -16.57 17.05 1.19
CA LYS A 195 -15.23 16.71 1.67
C LYS A 195 -14.14 17.70 1.24
N GLY A 196 -14.47 18.72 0.45
CA GLY A 196 -13.53 19.72 -0.06
C GLY A 196 -13.06 19.44 -1.49
N ASP A 197 -11.93 20.04 -1.85
CA ASP A 197 -11.35 19.99 -3.20
C ASP A 197 -10.85 18.58 -3.56
N VAL A 198 -11.60 17.91 -4.43
CA VAL A 198 -11.34 16.53 -4.85
C VAL A 198 -10.04 16.40 -5.64
N LEU A 199 -9.80 17.30 -6.60
CA LEU A 199 -8.67 17.18 -7.52
C LEU A 199 -7.35 17.43 -6.81
N THR A 200 -7.30 18.43 -5.93
CA THR A 200 -6.10 18.75 -5.15
C THR A 200 -5.76 17.62 -4.18
N VAL A 201 -6.74 17.07 -3.46
CA VAL A 201 -6.51 15.96 -2.52
C VAL A 201 -6.06 14.71 -3.26
N ALA A 202 -6.69 14.38 -4.39
CA ALA A 202 -6.31 13.23 -5.21
C ALA A 202 -4.90 13.38 -5.81
N LYS A 203 -4.49 14.58 -6.23
CA LYS A 203 -3.12 14.87 -6.69
C LYS A 203 -2.08 14.54 -5.62
N ILE A 204 -2.28 15.05 -4.40
CA ILE A 204 -1.37 14.80 -3.28
C ILE A 204 -1.33 13.31 -2.92
N ALA A 205 -2.49 12.65 -2.91
CA ALA A 205 -2.59 11.23 -2.65
C ALA A 205 -1.82 10.40 -3.69
N GLY A 206 -1.94 10.73 -4.98
CA GLY A 206 -1.17 10.07 -6.05
C GLY A 206 0.35 10.23 -5.88
N ILE A 207 0.81 11.44 -5.56
CA ILE A 207 2.25 11.69 -5.29
C ILE A 207 2.75 10.86 -4.11
N ASN A 208 1.95 10.76 -3.04
CA ASN A 208 2.30 9.92 -1.90
C ASN A 208 2.25 8.42 -2.26
N GLY A 209 1.26 8.00 -3.04
CA GLY A 209 1.15 6.62 -3.54
C GLY A 209 2.41 6.17 -4.27
N ALA A 210 2.93 7.01 -5.19
CA ALA A 210 4.16 6.74 -5.91
C ALA A 210 5.35 6.46 -4.96
N LYS A 211 5.51 7.28 -3.92
CA LYS A 211 6.60 7.15 -2.92
C LYS A 211 6.49 5.90 -2.05
N HIS A 212 5.29 5.33 -1.94
CA HIS A 212 5.02 4.14 -1.12
C HIS A 212 4.86 2.85 -1.94
N THR A 213 5.16 2.89 -3.24
CA THR A 213 5.00 1.74 -4.16
C THR A 213 5.66 0.47 -3.65
N SER A 214 6.92 0.53 -3.21
CA SER A 214 7.66 -0.63 -2.68
C SER A 214 7.11 -1.19 -1.38
N THR A 215 6.31 -0.40 -0.63
CA THR A 215 5.59 -0.87 0.56
C THR A 215 4.30 -1.60 0.18
N LEU A 216 3.67 -1.19 -0.92
CA LEU A 216 2.39 -1.72 -1.38
C LEU A 216 2.56 -2.97 -2.27
N ILE A 217 3.63 -3.03 -3.07
CA ILE A 217 3.85 -4.09 -4.07
C ILE A 217 5.04 -4.95 -3.63
N PRO A 218 4.80 -6.20 -3.16
CA PRO A 218 5.80 -6.97 -2.40
C PRO A 218 7.15 -7.22 -3.07
N LEU A 219 7.20 -7.30 -4.40
CA LEU A 219 8.43 -7.62 -5.15
C LEU A 219 9.03 -6.41 -5.87
N CYS A 220 8.50 -5.21 -5.64
CA CYS A 220 9.10 -3.97 -6.13
C CYS A 220 10.35 -3.64 -5.33
N HIS A 221 11.40 -3.22 -6.02
CA HIS A 221 12.57 -2.63 -5.36
C HIS A 221 12.20 -1.30 -4.72
N ASN A 222 12.92 -0.93 -3.67
CA ASN A 222 12.82 0.42 -3.13
C ASN A 222 13.60 1.38 -4.04
N ILE A 223 12.89 2.29 -4.72
CA ILE A 223 13.47 3.23 -5.68
C ILE A 223 13.44 4.65 -5.11
N THR A 224 14.60 5.31 -5.10
CA THR A 224 14.67 6.75 -4.80
C THR A 224 14.14 7.54 -5.99
N LEU A 225 12.93 8.07 -5.87
CA LEU A 225 12.29 8.90 -6.91
C LEU A 225 12.96 10.28 -6.99
N ALA A 226 13.30 10.70 -8.21
CA ALA A 226 13.82 12.04 -8.50
C ALA A 226 12.68 13.03 -8.79
N HIS A 227 11.61 12.57 -9.42
CA HIS A 227 10.45 13.38 -9.77
C HIS A 227 9.17 12.53 -9.80
N VAL A 228 8.07 13.14 -9.37
CA VAL A 228 6.71 12.60 -9.49
C VAL A 228 5.76 13.73 -9.87
N ARG A 229 4.99 13.55 -10.95
CA ARG A 229 3.91 14.45 -11.36
C ARG A 229 2.61 13.67 -11.41
N VAL A 230 1.53 14.28 -10.95
CA VAL A 230 0.17 13.75 -11.10
C VAL A 230 -0.71 14.90 -11.55
N ASP A 231 -1.37 14.72 -12.69
CA ASP A 231 -2.29 15.69 -13.26
C ASP A 231 -3.68 15.07 -13.38
N LEU A 232 -4.69 15.86 -13.00
CA LEU A 232 -6.09 15.46 -13.05
C LEU A 232 -6.85 16.50 -13.86
N ARG A 233 -7.68 16.04 -14.79
CA ARG A 233 -8.50 16.89 -15.67
C ARG A 233 -9.93 16.37 -15.67
N LEU A 234 -10.89 17.28 -15.59
CA LEU A 234 -12.31 16.94 -15.74
C LEU A 234 -12.64 16.86 -17.23
N ASN A 235 -13.23 15.75 -17.66
CA ASN A 235 -13.74 15.58 -19.02
C ASN A 235 -15.27 15.66 -19.02
N PRO A 236 -15.87 16.71 -19.61
CA PRO A 236 -17.31 16.89 -19.66
C PRO A 236 -18.01 15.98 -20.69
N GLU A 237 -17.28 15.37 -21.63
CA GLU A 237 -17.88 14.53 -22.68
C GLU A 237 -18.41 13.20 -22.11
N ASP A 238 -17.68 12.60 -21.18
CA ASP A 238 -18.05 11.33 -20.53
C ASP A 238 -18.22 11.45 -19.00
N PHE A 239 -18.24 12.68 -18.47
CA PHE A 239 -18.41 13.01 -17.06
C PHE A 239 -17.39 12.29 -16.16
N SER A 240 -16.11 12.39 -16.53
CA SER A 240 -15.01 11.68 -15.87
C SER A 240 -13.91 12.60 -15.36
N VAL A 241 -13.01 12.03 -14.57
CA VAL A 241 -11.70 12.61 -14.23
C VAL A 241 -10.63 11.78 -14.93
N GLU A 242 -9.91 12.39 -15.85
CA GLU A 242 -8.72 11.82 -16.48
C GLU A 242 -7.51 12.10 -15.59
N ILE A 243 -6.71 11.07 -15.32
CA ILE A 243 -5.54 11.15 -14.45
C ILE A 243 -4.32 10.67 -15.22
N GLU A 244 -3.28 11.49 -15.27
CA GLU A 244 -1.96 11.12 -15.79
C GLU A 244 -0.92 11.23 -14.67
N GLY A 245 -0.12 10.19 -14.51
CA GLY A 245 0.95 10.12 -13.53
C GLY A 245 2.29 9.86 -14.20
N GLU A 246 3.30 10.65 -13.85
CA GLU A 246 4.69 10.45 -14.28
C GLU A 246 5.57 10.19 -13.05
N ALA A 247 6.45 9.20 -13.16
CA ALA A 247 7.54 8.96 -12.22
C ALA A 247 8.88 8.96 -12.96
N ALA A 248 9.92 9.52 -12.33
CA ALA A 248 11.28 9.49 -12.84
C ALA A 248 12.31 9.20 -11.74
N SER A 249 13.37 8.48 -12.10
CA SER A 249 14.50 8.15 -11.22
C SER A 249 15.77 7.89 -12.04
N THR A 250 16.93 7.90 -11.37
CA THR A 250 18.17 7.34 -11.91
C THR A 250 18.51 6.09 -11.11
N GLY A 251 18.51 4.92 -11.76
CA GLY A 251 18.70 3.66 -11.05
C GLY A 251 18.78 2.42 -11.94
N LYS A 252 18.76 1.25 -11.30
CA LYS A 252 18.97 -0.07 -11.92
C LYS A 252 17.70 -0.75 -12.43
N THR A 253 16.54 -0.29 -11.98
CA THR A 253 15.22 -0.83 -12.34
C THR A 253 14.27 0.30 -12.74
N GLY A 254 13.24 -0.04 -13.52
CA GLY A 254 12.25 0.92 -14.03
C GLY A 254 11.29 1.43 -12.95
N VAL A 255 10.56 2.49 -13.29
CA VAL A 255 9.61 3.19 -12.41
C VAL A 255 8.16 3.05 -12.89
N GLU A 256 7.87 2.01 -13.68
CA GLU A 256 6.53 1.73 -14.22
C GLU A 256 5.50 1.57 -13.09
N MET A 257 5.90 0.90 -12.01
CA MET A 257 5.02 0.62 -10.88
C MET A 257 4.73 1.88 -10.06
N GLU A 258 5.68 2.80 -9.95
CA GLU A 258 5.48 4.08 -9.25
C GLU A 258 4.48 4.97 -10.00
N ALA A 259 4.58 5.03 -11.33
CA ALA A 259 3.59 5.75 -12.15
C ALA A 259 2.19 5.13 -12.07
N MET A 260 2.08 3.80 -12.19
CA MET A 260 0.79 3.10 -12.10
C MET A 260 0.18 3.20 -10.70
N THR A 261 0.99 3.14 -9.65
CA THR A 261 0.53 3.31 -8.26
C THR A 261 0.04 4.74 -8.03
N ALA A 262 0.72 5.74 -8.59
CA ALA A 262 0.31 7.14 -8.49
C ALA A 262 -1.11 7.36 -9.01
N VAL A 263 -1.41 6.91 -10.24
CA VAL A 263 -2.73 7.08 -10.86
C VAL A 263 -3.79 6.22 -10.16
N SER A 264 -3.43 5.03 -9.68
CA SER A 264 -4.35 4.15 -8.92
C SER A 264 -4.80 4.80 -7.61
N ILE A 265 -3.84 5.29 -6.82
CA ILE A 265 -4.15 5.92 -5.53
C ILE A 265 -4.88 7.25 -5.73
N ALA A 266 -4.53 8.03 -6.76
CA ALA A 266 -5.28 9.23 -7.13
C ALA A 266 -6.74 8.90 -7.49
N GLY A 267 -6.96 7.88 -8.34
CA GLY A 267 -8.30 7.43 -8.73
C GLY A 267 -9.14 6.93 -7.56
N LEU A 268 -8.56 6.11 -6.67
CA LEU A 268 -9.22 5.66 -5.44
C LEU A 268 -9.53 6.82 -4.49
N THR A 269 -8.70 7.86 -4.48
CA THR A 269 -8.95 9.07 -3.68
C THR A 269 -10.10 9.88 -4.25
N VAL A 270 -10.20 10.03 -5.58
CA VAL A 270 -11.38 10.62 -6.23
C VAL A 270 -12.64 9.84 -5.84
N TYR A 271 -12.60 8.51 -5.91
CA TYR A 271 -13.71 7.67 -5.45
C TYR A 271 -14.06 7.95 -3.98
N ASP A 272 -13.08 7.94 -3.06
CA ASP A 272 -13.33 8.18 -1.64
C ASP A 272 -14.02 9.53 -1.37
N MET A 273 -13.55 10.57 -2.06
CA MET A 273 -14.06 11.94 -1.94
C MET A 273 -15.49 12.07 -2.49
N CYS A 274 -15.85 11.25 -3.48
CA CYS A 274 -17.13 11.32 -4.19
C CYS A 274 -18.16 10.26 -3.79
N LYS A 275 -17.77 9.17 -3.12
CA LYS A 275 -18.62 7.99 -2.85
C LYS A 275 -19.87 8.26 -1.99
N ALA A 276 -19.99 9.44 -1.41
CA ALA A 276 -21.19 9.85 -0.67
C ALA A 276 -22.29 10.36 -1.63
N ALA A 277 -21.91 10.92 -2.78
CA ALA A 277 -22.83 11.46 -3.78
C ALA A 277 -23.34 10.39 -4.76
N SER A 278 -22.51 9.38 -5.06
CA SER A 278 -22.88 8.18 -5.83
C SER A 278 -21.99 6.99 -5.47
N LYS A 279 -22.52 5.77 -5.55
CA LYS A 279 -21.75 4.53 -5.41
C LYS A 279 -21.32 3.91 -6.74
N ASP A 280 -21.90 4.37 -7.84
CA ASP A 280 -21.70 3.83 -9.20
C ASP A 280 -20.41 4.34 -9.86
N ILE A 281 -19.58 5.09 -9.13
CA ILE A 281 -18.32 5.62 -9.62
C ILE A 281 -17.39 4.46 -9.98
N GLN A 282 -16.76 4.54 -11.15
CA GLN A 282 -15.84 3.51 -11.63
C GLN A 282 -14.45 4.08 -11.80
N VAL A 283 -13.43 3.35 -11.35
CA VAL A 283 -12.02 3.61 -11.68
C VAL A 283 -11.64 2.63 -12.77
N THR A 284 -11.30 3.13 -13.95
CA THR A 284 -11.04 2.35 -15.16
C THR A 284 -9.68 2.70 -15.75
N ASP A 285 -9.26 1.89 -16.71
CA ASP A 285 -8.14 2.20 -17.61
C ASP A 285 -6.81 2.50 -16.91
N ILE A 286 -6.55 1.90 -15.75
CA ILE A 286 -5.23 1.97 -15.10
C ILE A 286 -4.23 1.26 -15.99
N ARG A 287 -3.34 2.01 -16.65
CA ARG A 287 -2.43 1.45 -17.64
C ARG A 287 -1.17 2.29 -17.82
N LEU A 288 -0.09 1.63 -18.22
CA LEU A 288 1.16 2.31 -18.61
C LEU A 288 0.99 2.89 -20.03
N GLU A 289 1.37 4.16 -20.23
CA GLU A 289 1.31 4.83 -21.53
C GLU A 289 2.68 4.91 -22.20
N ARG A 290 3.72 5.20 -21.42
CA ARG A 290 5.09 5.34 -21.93
C ARG A 290 6.10 4.96 -20.86
N LYS A 291 7.24 4.42 -21.29
CA LYS A 291 8.44 4.33 -20.46
C LYS A 291 9.72 4.54 -21.26
N THR A 292 10.77 4.97 -20.57
CA THR A 292 12.10 5.18 -21.14
C THR A 292 13.19 4.65 -20.20
N GLY A 293 14.35 4.31 -20.77
CA GLY A 293 15.52 3.88 -20.02
C GLY A 293 15.62 2.38 -19.75
N GLY A 294 16.77 1.96 -19.24
CA GLY A 294 17.10 0.54 -19.08
C GLY A 294 17.35 -0.21 -20.39
N LYS A 295 17.58 -1.52 -20.28
CA LYS A 295 17.91 -2.40 -21.42
C LYS A 295 16.85 -2.42 -22.51
N THR A 296 15.57 -2.32 -22.14
CA THR A 296 14.45 -2.34 -23.10
C THR A 296 14.24 -1.02 -23.82
N GLY A 297 14.92 0.06 -23.40
CA GLY A 297 14.82 1.37 -24.03
C GLY A 297 13.43 1.99 -23.93
N TYR A 298 13.00 2.62 -25.03
CA TYR A 298 11.72 3.31 -25.16
C TYR A 298 10.59 2.32 -25.42
N TRP A 299 9.47 2.49 -24.73
CA TRP A 299 8.21 1.81 -25.04
C TRP A 299 7.07 2.82 -24.92
N CYS A 300 6.10 2.72 -25.83
CA CYS A 300 4.88 3.52 -25.83
C CYS A 300 3.71 2.61 -26.20
N ARG A 301 2.55 2.86 -25.62
CA ARG A 301 1.31 2.20 -26.00
C ARG A 301 0.93 2.59 -27.43
N GLU A 302 0.56 1.59 -28.22
CA GLU A 302 -0.10 1.78 -29.52
C GLU A 302 -1.60 1.96 -29.28
N GLU A 303 -2.23 2.86 -30.03
CA GLU A 303 -3.66 3.18 -29.95
C GLU A 303 -4.56 2.03 -30.43
#